data_AF-A0A914D5S8-F1
#
_entry.id   AF-A0A914D5S8-F1
#
_cell.length_a   1.000
_cell.length_b   1.000
_cell.length_c   1.000
_cell.angle_alpha   90.00
_cell.angle_beta   90.00
_cell.angle_gamma   90.00
#
_symmetry.space_group_name_H-M   'P 1'
#
loop_
_entity.id
_entity.type
_entity.pdbx_description
1 polymer ?
#
loop_
_entity_poly.entity_id
_entity_poly.type
_entity_poly.pdbx_seq_one_letter_code
_entity_poly.pdbx_strand_id
1 'polypeptide(L)'
;MSSQILAGYLASRYGGRLVIGVTVLGGALITLLSPLAANLNVYTFIGLRAILGFFQGSTFPAMHHLWSVWAPPLERSLLTGISYAGAQIGNVLVMPISGLLCKYGFAGGWPSIFYILGVFGLLWCILWFCFVADSPQKHRSISEKERNYIVGSLRESGGKDTDHEQNVEHRCVPLFESS
;
A
#
# COMPACT_ATOMS: atom_id res chain seq x y z
N MET A 1 -7.53 14.03 -1.74
CA MET A 1 -8.78 13.59 -2.39
C MET A 1 -8.55 13.20 -3.85
N SER A 2 -7.91 14.03 -4.68
CA SER A 2 -7.64 13.74 -6.10
C SER A 2 -6.73 12.52 -6.37
N SER A 3 -5.68 12.31 -5.57
CA SER A 3 -4.79 11.15 -5.72
C SER A 3 -5.48 9.81 -5.41
N GLN A 4 -6.50 9.81 -4.55
CA GLN A 4 -7.18 8.58 -4.13
C GLN A 4 -8.08 8.03 -5.23
N ILE A 5 -8.75 8.92 -5.98
CA ILE A 5 -9.60 8.55 -7.12
C ILE A 5 -8.76 8.01 -8.27
N LEU A 6 -7.63 8.68 -8.57
CA LEU A 6 -6.71 8.24 -9.63
C LEU A 6 -6.03 6.90 -9.27
N ALA A 7 -5.65 6.72 -8.00
CA ALA A 7 -5.11 5.46 -7.49
C ALA A 7 -6.14 4.34 -7.52
N GLY A 8 -7.40 4.61 -7.21
CA GLY A 8 -8.50 3.64 -7.34
C GLY A 8 -8.71 3.21 -8.80
N TYR A 9 -8.68 4.17 -9.74
CA TYR A 9 -8.79 3.87 -11.17
C TYR A 9 -7.59 3.04 -11.69
N LEU A 10 -6.37 3.39 -11.28
CA LEU A 10 -5.17 2.61 -11.63
C LEU A 10 -5.16 1.22 -10.99
N ALA A 11 -5.62 1.09 -9.73
CA ALA A 11 -5.69 -0.18 -9.01
C ALA A 11 -6.70 -1.15 -9.67
N SER A 12 -7.84 -0.64 -10.14
CA SER A 12 -8.82 -1.45 -10.88
C SER A 12 -8.32 -1.92 -12.25
N ARG A 13 -7.39 -1.19 -12.88
CA ARG A 13 -6.93 -1.50 -14.25
C ARG A 13 -5.60 -2.26 -14.32
N TYR A 14 -4.69 -2.02 -13.38
CA TYR A 14 -3.33 -2.59 -13.38
C TYR A 14 -3.06 -3.56 -12.22
N GLY A 15 -4.00 -3.75 -11.30
CA GLY A 15 -3.85 -4.64 -10.14
C GLY A 15 -3.10 -3.98 -8.97
N GLY A 16 -3.53 -4.29 -7.75
CA GLY A 16 -3.00 -3.67 -6.53
C GLY A 16 -1.50 -3.93 -6.29
N ARG A 17 -0.98 -5.07 -6.76
CA ARG A 17 0.44 -5.42 -6.61
C ARG A 17 1.35 -4.49 -7.43
N LEU A 18 1.02 -4.25 -8.70
CA LEU A 18 1.81 -3.33 -9.55
C LEU A 18 1.76 -1.91 -9.01
N VAL A 19 0.59 -1.43 -8.57
CA VAL A 19 0.46 -0.06 -8.04
C VAL A 19 1.34 0.12 -6.80
N ILE A 20 1.29 -0.79 -5.82
CA ILE A 20 2.12 -0.71 -4.61
C ILE A 20 3.60 -0.88 -4.94
N GLY A 21 3.94 -1.79 -5.85
CA GLY A 21 5.32 -1.99 -6.28
C GLY A 21 5.91 -0.75 -6.95
N VAL A 22 5.17 -0.12 -7.86
CA VAL A 22 5.61 1.10 -8.58
C VAL A 22 5.71 2.30 -7.64
N THR A 23 4.79 2.48 -6.69
CA THR A 23 4.87 3.61 -5.75
C THR A 23 6.06 3.47 -4.80
N VAL A 24 6.32 2.26 -4.30
CA VAL A 24 7.49 1.98 -3.45
C VAL A 24 8.79 2.11 -4.24
N LEU A 25 8.84 1.58 -5.48
CA LEU A 25 10.00 1.71 -6.36
C LEU A 25 10.30 3.17 -6.69
N GLY A 26 9.29 3.92 -7.10
CA GLY A 26 9.41 5.36 -7.39
C GLY A 26 9.86 6.13 -6.15
N GLY A 27 9.29 5.84 -4.98
CA GLY A 27 9.70 6.43 -3.70
C GLY A 27 11.15 6.13 -3.33
N ALA A 28 11.61 4.89 -3.53
CA ALA A 28 12.99 4.48 -3.26
C ALA A 28 13.99 5.17 -4.20
N LEU A 29 13.68 5.25 -5.50
CA LEU A 29 14.51 5.95 -6.50
C LEU A 29 14.61 7.45 -6.21
N ILE A 30 13.48 8.10 -5.88
CA ILE A 30 13.46 9.53 -5.51
C ILE A 30 14.26 9.76 -4.22
N THR A 31 14.16 8.85 -3.24
CA THR A 31 14.97 8.91 -2.01
C THR A 31 16.46 8.82 -2.34
N LEU A 32 16.89 7.93 -3.23
CA LEU A 32 18.29 7.82 -3.68
C LEU A 32 18.79 9.05 -4.44
N LEU A 33 17.93 9.66 -5.26
CA LEU A 33 18.23 10.87 -6.03
C LEU A 33 18.21 12.14 -5.18
N SER A 34 17.58 12.11 -4.00
CA SER A 34 17.45 13.28 -3.11
C SER A 34 18.77 13.96 -2.73
N PRO A 35 19.82 13.24 -2.27
CA PRO A 35 21.11 13.86 -1.95
C PRO A 35 21.83 14.43 -3.19
N LEU A 36 21.70 13.79 -4.34
CA LEU A 36 22.24 14.30 -5.62
C LEU A 36 21.53 15.60 -6.04
N ALA A 37 20.19 15.63 -5.94
CA ALA A 37 19.39 16.81 -6.25
C ALA A 37 19.69 17.99 -5.32
N ALA A 38 19.92 17.71 -4.03
CA ALA A 38 20.27 18.73 -3.04
C ALA A 38 21.62 19.41 -3.33
N ASN A 39 22.59 18.68 -3.89
CA ASN A 39 23.89 19.25 -4.30
C ASN A 39 23.81 20.10 -5.58
N LEU A 40 22.82 19.84 -6.45
CA LEU A 40 22.65 20.57 -7.70
C LEU A 40 21.86 21.86 -7.52
N ASN A 41 20.63 21.78 -6.99
CA ASN A 41 19.76 22.95 -6.84
C ASN A 41 18.58 22.68 -5.87
N VAL A 42 18.28 23.65 -4.99
CA VAL A 42 17.21 23.53 -3.99
C VAL A 42 15.83 23.38 -4.65
N TYR A 43 15.59 24.07 -5.76
CA TYR A 43 14.33 23.97 -6.52
C TYR A 43 14.09 22.56 -7.06
N THR A 44 15.13 21.89 -7.56
CA THR A 44 15.06 20.51 -8.03
C THR A 44 14.72 19.55 -6.89
N PHE A 45 15.32 19.76 -5.71
CA PHE A 45 15.02 18.98 -4.51
C PHE A 45 13.55 19.13 -4.07
N ILE A 46 13.02 20.37 -4.06
CA ILE A 46 11.61 20.63 -3.74
C ILE A 46 10.68 19.93 -4.75
N GLY A 47 11.02 19.98 -6.04
CA GLY A 47 10.28 19.27 -7.10
C GLY A 47 10.22 17.76 -6.87
N LEU A 48 11.37 17.12 -6.57
CA LEU A 48 11.40 15.69 -6.24
C LEU A 48 10.55 15.36 -5.00
N ARG A 49 10.56 16.22 -3.98
CA ARG A 49 9.74 16.02 -2.77
C ARG A 49 8.25 16.14 -3.03
N ALA A 50 7.82 17.06 -3.89
CA ALA A 50 6.43 17.15 -4.31
C ALA A 50 5.97 15.87 -5.02
N ILE A 51 6.80 15.35 -5.92
CA ILE A 51 6.55 14.09 -6.63
C ILE A 51 6.50 12.91 -5.65
N LEU A 52 7.43 12.81 -4.70
CA LEU A 52 7.42 11.78 -3.67
C LEU A 52 6.12 11.80 -2.85
N GLY A 53 5.65 12.99 -2.44
CA GLY A 53 4.39 13.14 -1.71
C GLY A 53 3.19 12.67 -2.53
N PHE A 54 3.19 12.91 -3.84
CA PHE A 54 2.16 12.39 -4.74
C PHE A 54 2.16 10.86 -4.78
N PHE A 55 3.33 10.22 -4.91
CA PHE A 55 3.43 8.75 -4.88
C PHE A 55 2.97 8.16 -3.54
N GLN A 56 3.42 8.72 -2.40
CA GLN A 56 2.99 8.23 -1.08
C GLN A 56 1.48 8.37 -0.85
N GLY A 57 0.87 9.46 -1.34
CA GLY A 57 -0.57 9.69 -1.21
C GLY A 57 -1.44 8.68 -1.97
N SER A 58 -0.87 7.93 -2.92
CA SER A 58 -1.55 6.87 -3.68
C SER A 58 -1.40 5.47 -3.06
N THR A 59 -0.47 5.28 -2.13
CA THR A 59 -0.19 3.97 -1.53
C THR A 59 -1.31 3.48 -0.60
N PHE A 60 -1.90 4.35 0.22
CA PHE A 60 -2.98 3.99 1.15
C PHE A 60 -4.23 3.38 0.47
N PRO A 61 -4.83 3.99 -0.57
CA PRO A 61 -5.99 3.40 -1.25
C PRO A 61 -5.64 2.12 -2.01
N ALA A 62 -4.45 2.04 -2.63
CA ALA A 62 -3.99 0.83 -3.30
C ALA A 62 -3.81 -0.34 -2.31
N MET A 63 -3.27 -0.05 -1.12
CA MET A 63 -3.12 -1.02 -0.03
C MET A 63 -4.49 -1.53 0.43
N HIS A 64 -5.45 -0.63 0.70
CA HIS A 64 -6.80 -1.03 1.09
C HIS A 64 -7.49 -1.89 0.03
N HIS A 65 -7.34 -1.55 -1.25
CA HIS A 65 -7.87 -2.32 -2.37
C HIS A 65 -7.23 -3.71 -2.48
N LEU A 66 -5.90 -3.82 -2.33
CA LEU A 66 -5.22 -5.12 -2.35
C LEU A 66 -5.74 -6.02 -1.22
N TRP A 67 -5.86 -5.48 0.00
CA TRP A 67 -6.38 -6.22 1.14
C TRP A 67 -7.83 -6.69 0.97
N SER A 68 -8.69 -5.92 0.30
CA SER A 68 -10.07 -6.37 0.01
C SER A 68 -10.15 -7.55 -0.96
N VAL A 69 -9.16 -7.70 -1.84
CA VAL A 69 -9.15 -8.78 -2.84
C VAL A 69 -8.44 -10.03 -2.32
N TRP A 70 -7.44 -9.86 -1.44
CA TRP A 70 -6.59 -10.95 -0.97
C TRP A 70 -6.96 -11.54 0.40
N ALA A 71 -7.64 -10.80 1.29
CA ALA A 71 -7.91 -11.25 2.65
C ALA A 71 -9.42 -11.43 2.92
N PRO A 72 -9.86 -12.56 3.50
CA PRO A 72 -11.23 -12.71 3.98
C PRO A 72 -11.55 -11.63 5.04
N PRO A 73 -12.81 -11.16 5.12
CA PRO A 73 -13.18 -9.97 5.89
C PRO A 73 -12.81 -10.05 7.39
N LEU A 74 -12.73 -11.26 7.94
CA LEU A 74 -12.36 -11.50 9.34
C LEU A 74 -10.86 -11.26 9.62
N GLU A 75 -9.97 -11.49 8.64
CA GLU A 75 -8.50 -11.43 8.82
C GLU A 75 -7.88 -10.16 8.25
N ARG A 76 -8.63 -9.42 7.42
CA ARG A 76 -8.20 -8.16 6.76
C ARG A 76 -7.67 -7.12 7.73
N SER A 77 -8.35 -6.93 8.86
CA SER A 77 -7.97 -5.95 9.89
C SER A 77 -6.68 -6.34 10.61
N LEU A 78 -6.46 -7.63 10.84
CA LEU A 78 -5.26 -8.15 11.51
C LEU A 78 -4.03 -7.93 10.63
N LEU A 79 -4.12 -8.29 9.34
CA LEU A 79 -3.06 -8.08 8.36
C LEU A 79 -2.70 -6.60 8.16
N THR A 80 -3.71 -5.73 8.11
CA THR A 80 -3.50 -4.28 8.05
C THR A 80 -2.86 -3.76 9.33
N GLY A 81 -3.28 -4.27 10.49
CA GLY A 81 -2.72 -3.95 11.80
C GLY A 81 -1.25 -4.33 11.93
N ILE A 82 -0.87 -5.55 11.53
CA ILE A 82 0.54 -6.00 11.49
C ILE A 82 1.37 -5.11 10.57
N SER A 83 0.84 -4.78 9.38
CA SER A 83 1.54 -3.92 8.42
C SER A 83 1.78 -2.52 8.98
N TYR A 84 0.79 -1.94 9.67
CA TYR A 84 0.92 -0.62 10.29
C TYR A 84 1.88 -0.65 11.49
N ALA A 85 1.79 -1.68 12.33
CA ALA A 85 2.73 -1.87 13.44
C ALA A 85 4.18 -1.98 12.93
N GLY A 86 4.42 -2.76 11.88
CA GLY A 86 5.74 -2.86 11.23
C GLY A 86 6.25 -1.51 10.73
N ALA A 87 5.39 -0.71 10.08
CA ALA A 87 5.75 0.63 9.64
C ALA A 87 6.13 1.55 10.80
N GLN A 88 5.41 1.50 11.92
CA GLN A 88 5.72 2.31 13.10
C GLN A 88 7.02 1.88 13.78
N ILE A 89 7.25 0.57 13.90
CA ILE A 89 8.52 0.04 14.41
C ILE A 89 9.68 0.51 13.53
N GLY A 90 9.51 0.46 12.20
CA GLY A 90 10.49 0.99 11.25
C GLY A 90 10.82 2.47 11.49
N ASN A 91 9.80 3.31 11.70
CA ASN A 91 10.00 4.74 12.01
C ASN A 91 10.76 4.96 13.32
N VAL A 92 10.41 4.21 14.37
CA VAL A 92 11.07 4.29 15.68
C VAL A 92 12.54 3.88 15.58
N LEU A 93 12.87 2.90 14.73
CA LEU A 93 14.26 2.49 14.48
C LEU A 93 15.02 3.47 13.59
N VAL A 94 14.38 4.02 12.56
CA VAL A 94 14.97 4.99 11.64
C VAL A 94 15.41 6.25 12.35
N MET A 95 14.66 6.72 13.35
CA MET A 95 14.95 7.96 14.07
C MET A 95 16.34 7.97 14.75
N PRO A 96 16.73 7.00 15.61
CA PRO A 96 18.07 6.94 16.18
C PRO A 96 19.15 6.59 15.14
N ILE A 97 18.83 5.72 14.17
CA ILE A 97 19.75 5.41 13.06
C ILE A 97 20.11 6.67 12.29
N SER A 98 19.14 7.56 12.04
CA SER A 98 19.37 8.85 11.37
C SER A 98 20.40 9.71 12.10
N GLY A 99 20.28 9.81 13.43
CA GLY A 99 21.20 10.58 14.26
C GLY A 99 22.61 10.01 14.27
N LEU A 100 22.73 8.68 14.34
CA LEU A 100 24.02 7.98 14.29
C LEU A 100 24.69 8.14 12.92
N LEU A 101 23.93 7.97 11.83
CA LEU A 101 24.43 8.14 10.46
C LEU A 101 24.83 9.58 10.15
N CYS A 102 24.13 10.58 10.69
CA CYS A 102 24.55 11.98 10.54
C CYS A 102 25.91 12.24 11.18
N LYS A 103 26.25 11.56 12.28
CA LYS A 103 27.51 11.73 13.01
C LYS A 103 28.67 10.91 12.44
N TYR A 104 28.40 9.68 11.97
CA TYR A 104 29.43 8.71 11.54
C TYR A 104 29.35 8.34 10.04
N GLY A 105 28.54 9.04 9.26
CA GLY A 105 28.22 8.66 7.87
C GLY A 105 29.34 8.93 6.86
N PHE A 106 29.55 7.95 5.95
CA PHE A 106 30.62 7.91 4.95
C PHE A 106 30.55 8.99 3.85
N ALA A 107 29.38 9.63 3.62
CA ALA A 107 29.15 10.55 2.51
C ALA A 107 28.96 12.03 2.94
N GLY A 108 29.57 12.45 4.04
CA GLY A 108 29.32 13.78 4.64
C GLY A 108 28.14 13.79 5.62
N GLY A 109 27.92 12.67 6.33
CA GLY A 109 26.89 12.51 7.35
C GLY A 109 25.49 12.34 6.77
N TRP A 110 24.82 13.45 6.45
CA TRP A 110 23.39 13.52 6.12
C TRP A 110 22.92 12.74 4.87
N PRO A 111 23.71 12.59 3.77
CA PRO A 111 23.25 11.86 2.58
C PRO A 111 23.15 10.35 2.82
N SER A 112 23.89 9.84 3.80
CA SER A 112 24.05 8.41 4.07
C SER A 112 22.72 7.73 4.36
N ILE A 113 21.80 8.42 5.06
CA ILE A 113 20.48 7.87 5.39
C ILE A 113 19.61 7.67 4.15
N PHE A 114 19.70 8.59 3.18
CA PHE A 114 18.94 8.50 1.94
C PHE A 114 19.38 7.29 1.12
N TYR A 115 20.69 6.99 1.11
CA TYR A 115 21.20 5.80 0.44
C TYR A 115 20.76 4.51 1.13
N ILE A 116 20.88 4.41 2.45
CA ILE A 116 20.50 3.19 3.19
C ILE A 116 18.99 2.93 3.09
N LEU A 117 18.15 3.95 3.32
CA LEU A 117 16.70 3.80 3.21
C LEU A 117 16.25 3.57 1.77
N GLY A 118 16.90 4.21 0.79
CA GLY A 118 16.66 3.97 -0.62
C GLY A 118 16.96 2.53 -1.03
N VAL A 119 18.13 2.00 -0.67
CA VAL A 119 18.51 0.60 -0.95
C VAL A 119 17.59 -0.38 -0.21
N PHE A 120 17.27 -0.12 1.06
CA PHE A 120 16.33 -0.95 1.82
C PHE A 120 14.94 -0.96 1.17
N GLY A 121 14.47 0.19 0.68
CA GLY A 121 13.22 0.31 -0.08
C GLY A 121 13.25 -0.45 -1.41
N LEU A 122 14.39 -0.45 -2.12
CA LEU A 122 14.58 -1.26 -3.33
C LEU A 122 14.57 -2.77 -3.02
N LEU A 123 15.28 -3.19 -1.97
CA LEU A 123 15.27 -4.59 -1.52
C LEU A 123 13.86 -5.03 -1.13
N TRP A 124 13.13 -4.20 -0.39
CA TRP A 124 11.73 -4.45 -0.06
C TRP A 124 10.86 -4.54 -1.32
N CYS A 125 11.08 -3.67 -2.30
CA CYS A 125 10.38 -3.71 -3.58
C CYS A 125 10.65 -5.01 -4.36
N ILE A 126 11.90 -5.46 -4.40
CA ILE A 126 12.28 -6.75 -5.01
C ILE A 126 11.60 -7.90 -4.27
N LEU A 127 11.65 -7.92 -2.94
CA LEU A 127 10.95 -8.90 -2.13
C LEU A 127 9.45 -8.88 -2.38
N TRP A 128 8.84 -7.69 -2.51
CA TRP A 128 7.43 -7.53 -2.84
C TRP A 128 7.09 -8.13 -4.20
N PHE A 129 7.88 -7.85 -5.24
CA PHE A 129 7.69 -8.45 -6.54
C PHE A 129 8.01 -9.96 -6.56
N CYS A 130 8.88 -10.46 -5.68
CA CYS A 130 9.17 -11.90 -5.57
C CYS A 130 8.10 -12.67 -4.77
N PHE A 131 7.60 -12.11 -3.67
CA PHE A 131 6.67 -12.77 -2.74
C PHE A 131 5.20 -12.56 -3.13
N VAL A 132 4.82 -11.33 -3.47
CA VAL A 132 3.47 -11.05 -3.95
C VAL A 132 3.47 -11.44 -5.42
N ALA A 133 2.50 -12.23 -5.87
CA ALA A 133 2.33 -12.61 -7.27
C ALA A 133 1.01 -12.01 -7.81
N ASP A 134 1.03 -11.40 -9.00
CA ASP A 134 -0.10 -10.67 -9.61
C ASP A 134 -1.21 -11.60 -10.12
N SER A 135 -1.06 -12.91 -9.99
CA SER A 135 -1.99 -13.85 -10.59
C SER A 135 -2.03 -15.18 -9.84
N PRO A 136 -3.12 -15.48 -9.12
CA PRO A 136 -3.45 -16.86 -8.74
C PRO A 136 -3.63 -17.80 -9.96
N GLN A 137 -3.60 -17.26 -11.19
CA GLN A 137 -3.69 -18.01 -12.44
C GLN A 137 -2.35 -18.49 -13.01
N LYS A 138 -1.19 -18.05 -12.48
CA LYS A 138 0.14 -18.40 -13.06
C LYS A 138 1.10 -19.15 -12.14
N HIS A 139 0.71 -19.44 -10.89
CA HIS A 139 1.50 -20.31 -10.02
C HIS A 139 0.84 -21.68 -9.85
N ARG A 140 1.56 -22.73 -10.28
CA ARG A 140 1.25 -24.17 -10.14
C ARG A 140 1.26 -24.67 -8.68
N SER A 141 1.10 -23.78 -7.69
CA SER A 141 1.23 -24.11 -6.27
C SER A 141 0.36 -23.24 -5.35
N ILE A 142 -0.77 -22.69 -5.83
CA ILE A 142 -1.90 -22.41 -4.94
C ILE A 142 -2.78 -23.66 -4.97
N SER A 143 -2.99 -24.25 -3.80
CA SER A 143 -3.88 -25.40 -3.63
C SER A 143 -5.30 -24.98 -4.01
N GLU A 144 -6.01 -25.79 -4.81
CA GLU A 144 -7.41 -25.53 -5.21
C GLU A 144 -8.34 -25.23 -4.02
N LYS A 145 -7.99 -25.71 -2.82
CA LYS A 145 -8.68 -25.42 -1.56
C LYS A 145 -8.68 -23.94 -1.19
N GLU A 146 -7.57 -23.23 -1.36
CA GLU A 146 -7.44 -21.83 -0.94
C GLU A 146 -8.23 -20.90 -1.88
N ARG A 147 -8.19 -21.22 -3.19
CA ARG A 147 -9.01 -20.55 -4.20
C ARG A 147 -10.51 -20.69 -3.91
N ASN A 148 -10.97 -21.90 -3.58
CA ASN A 148 -12.38 -22.15 -3.26
C ASN A 148 -12.78 -21.52 -1.92
N TYR A 149 -11.87 -21.41 -0.95
CA TYR A 149 -12.13 -20.71 0.31
C TYR A 149 -12.35 -19.21 0.08
N ILE A 150 -11.46 -18.53 -0.64
CA ILE A 150 -11.58 -17.08 -0.93
C ILE A 150 -12.86 -16.78 -1.72
N VAL A 151 -13.14 -17.54 -2.79
CA VAL A 151 -14.35 -17.36 -3.62
C VAL A 151 -15.64 -17.70 -2.86
N GLY A 152 -15.59 -18.70 -1.98
CA GLY A 152 -16.72 -19.06 -1.11
C GLY A 152 -17.05 -17.98 -0.09
N SER A 153 -16.05 -17.46 0.62
CA SER A 153 -16.23 -16.40 1.62
C SER A 153 -16.68 -15.07 1.03
N LEU A 154 -16.18 -14.69 -0.15
CA LEU A 154 -16.60 -13.47 -0.86
C LEU A 154 -18.08 -13.54 -1.30
N ARG A 155 -18.55 -14.72 -1.75
CA ARG A 155 -19.97 -14.92 -2.10
C ARG A 155 -20.89 -14.87 -0.89
N GLU A 156 -20.44 -15.38 0.26
CA GLU A 156 -21.24 -15.38 1.48
C GLU A 156 -21.35 -13.99 2.13
N SER A 157 -20.29 -13.18 2.08
CA SER A 157 -20.34 -11.78 2.54
C SER A 157 -21.13 -10.87 1.60
N GLY A 158 -21.04 -11.06 0.27
CA GLY A 158 -21.85 -10.30 -0.68
C GLY A 158 -23.35 -10.60 -0.60
N GLY A 159 -23.72 -11.85 -0.33
CA GLY A 159 -25.12 -12.24 -0.14
C GLY A 159 -25.74 -11.70 1.15
N LYS A 160 -24.97 -11.64 2.25
CA LYS A 160 -25.45 -11.13 3.54
C LYS A 160 -25.72 -9.62 3.53
N ASP A 161 -24.95 -8.84 2.76
CA ASP A 161 -25.19 -7.39 2.61
C ASP A 161 -26.49 -7.12 1.82
N THR A 162 -26.76 -7.92 0.78
CA THR A 162 -27.99 -7.74 -0.02
C THR A 162 -29.25 -8.15 0.75
N ASP A 163 -29.19 -9.23 1.54
CA ASP A 163 -30.28 -9.65 2.42
C ASP A 163 -30.53 -8.65 3.56
N HIS A 164 -29.48 -8.04 4.12
CA HIS A 164 -29.64 -7.06 5.20
C HIS A 164 -30.20 -5.73 4.69
N GLU A 165 -29.79 -5.29 3.50
CA GLU A 165 -30.29 -4.06 2.86
C GLU A 165 -31.75 -4.25 2.37
N GLN A 166 -32.10 -5.41 1.79
CA GLN A 166 -33.49 -5.73 1.46
C GLN A 166 -34.39 -5.89 2.69
N ASN A 167 -33.90 -6.46 3.80
CA ASN A 167 -34.68 -6.59 5.04
C ASN A 167 -34.86 -5.24 5.77
N VAL A 168 -33.88 -4.33 5.69
CA VAL A 168 -34.01 -2.95 6.21
C VAL A 168 -34.96 -2.14 5.34
N GLU A 169 -34.87 -2.23 4.01
CA GLU A 169 -35.77 -1.54 3.09
C GLU A 169 -37.21 -2.03 3.26
N HIS A 170 -37.46 -3.36 3.32
CA HIS A 170 -38.81 -3.90 3.58
C HIS A 170 -39.38 -3.54 4.96
N ARG A 171 -38.53 -3.30 5.97
CA ARG A 171 -38.96 -2.90 7.32
C ARG A 171 -39.21 -1.39 7.44
N CYS A 172 -38.59 -0.57 6.58
CA CYS A 172 -38.78 0.89 6.56
C CYS A 172 -39.93 1.36 5.65
N VAL A 173 -40.39 0.54 4.70
CA VAL A 173 -41.47 0.93 3.76
C VAL A 173 -42.91 0.94 4.33
N PRO A 174 -43.31 0.30 5.45
CA PRO A 174 -44.72 0.34 5.87
C PRO A 174 -45.16 1.64 6.57
N LEU A 175 -44.29 2.65 6.75
CA LEU A 175 -44.65 3.90 7.45
C LEU A 175 -44.94 5.11 6.55
N PHE A 176 -44.83 4.98 5.21
CA PHE A 176 -45.00 6.13 4.31
C PHE A 176 -46.21 6.04 3.38
N GLU A 177 -47.01 4.97 3.46
CA GLU A 177 -48.15 4.75 2.56
C GLU A 177 -49.52 4.91 3.24
N SER A 178 -49.56 5.51 4.44
CA SER A 178 -50.81 5.72 5.21
C SER A 178 -50.96 7.15 5.78
N SER A 179 -50.63 8.19 5.02
CA SER A 179 -51.00 9.59 5.32
C SER A 179 -51.26 10.40 4.06
#